data_AF-A0AA41WY32-F1
#
_entry.id   AF-A0AA41WY32-F1
#
_cell.length_a   1.000
_cell.length_b   1.000
_cell.length_c   1.000
_cell.angle_alpha   90.00
_cell.angle_beta   90.00
_cell.angle_gamma   90.00
#
_symmetry.space_group_name_H-M   'P 1'
#
loop_
_entity.id
_entity.type
_entity.pdbx_description
1 polymer ?
#
loop_
_entity_poly.entity_id
_entity_poly.type
_entity_poly.pdbx_seq_one_letter_code
_entity_poly.pdbx_strand_id
1 'polypeptide(L)'
;MRANSSEGNTDFRALFAKFDPLALISPTEFATLLGITTNAFYQRDGRGEFPRAVIRKNRCVRWRAVDVREWLQTLVPQEPARRDVPAADFNAPRRGRPRKSIDVIA
;
A
#
# COMPACT_ATOMS: atom_id res chain seq x y z
N MET A 1 12.62 -5.32 25.18
CA MET A 1 11.16 -5.21 25.38
C MET A 1 10.88 -3.78 25.85
N ARG A 2 10.30 -2.91 25.02
CA ARG A 2 9.98 -1.52 25.42
C ARG A 2 8.55 -1.17 25.00
N ALA A 3 7.75 -0.96 26.05
CA ALA A 3 6.46 -0.29 26.20
C ALA A 3 5.54 -0.17 24.97
N ASN A 4 4.45 -0.95 25.03
CA ASN A 4 3.16 -0.55 24.46
C ASN A 4 2.64 0.64 25.30
N SER A 5 2.63 1.85 24.72
CA SER A 5 1.85 2.97 25.25
C SER A 5 0.64 3.16 24.34
N SER A 6 -0.46 2.47 24.66
CA SER A 6 -1.78 2.69 24.07
C SER A 6 -2.49 3.82 24.83
N GLU A 7 -2.02 5.05 24.69
CA GLU A 7 -2.76 6.22 25.16
C GLU A 7 -3.47 6.85 23.96
N GLY A 8 -4.80 6.74 23.94
CA GLY A 8 -5.67 7.44 22.99
C GLY A 8 -5.21 7.35 21.53
N ASN A 9 -5.00 6.13 21.03
CA ASN A 9 -4.39 5.86 19.72
C ASN A 9 -5.28 6.37 18.57
N THR A 10 -5.21 7.67 18.35
CA THR A 10 -5.87 8.32 17.22
C THR A 10 -5.16 7.81 15.98
N ASP A 11 -5.79 6.87 15.27
CA ASP A 11 -5.19 6.25 14.10
C ASP A 11 -4.77 7.34 13.11
N PHE A 12 -3.47 7.47 12.88
CA PHE A 12 -2.91 8.46 11.97
C PHE A 12 -3.52 8.35 10.58
N ARG A 13 -3.92 7.15 10.15
CA ARG A 13 -4.60 6.93 8.86
C ARG A 13 -5.95 7.65 8.81
N ALA A 14 -6.71 7.60 9.90
CA ALA A 14 -7.99 8.30 10.01
C ALA A 14 -7.81 9.83 10.11
N LEU A 15 -6.72 10.29 10.74
CA LEU A 15 -6.37 11.72 10.75
C LEU A 15 -5.95 12.24 9.38
N PHE A 16 -5.12 11.48 8.66
CA PHE A 16 -4.62 11.83 7.34
C PHE A 16 -5.75 12.05 6.33
N ALA A 17 -6.85 11.29 6.45
CA ALA A 17 -8.05 11.49 5.64
C ALA A 17 -8.66 12.89 5.78
N LYS A 18 -8.44 13.56 6.92
CA LYS A 18 -8.98 14.89 7.25
C LYS A 18 -7.99 16.02 7.02
N PHE A 19 -6.74 15.73 6.66
CA PHE A 19 -5.71 16.77 6.51
C PHE A 19 -6.02 17.74 5.37
N ASP A 20 -5.63 19.00 5.55
CA ASP A 20 -5.59 19.96 4.46
C ASP A 20 -4.70 19.43 3.31
N PRO A 21 -5.06 19.65 2.03
CA PRO A 21 -4.23 19.24 0.88
C PRO A 21 -2.76 19.68 0.95
N LEU A 22 -2.48 20.84 1.55
CA LEU A 22 -1.13 21.42 1.69
C LEU A 22 -0.39 20.96 2.95
N ALA A 23 -1.02 20.16 3.81
CA ALA A 23 -0.37 19.61 5.00
C ALA A 23 0.87 18.80 4.62
N LEU A 24 1.96 19.00 5.37
CA LEU A 24 3.24 18.33 5.12
C LEU A 24 3.36 17.03 5.90
N ILE A 25 3.71 15.96 5.20
CA ILE A 25 3.88 14.61 5.74
C ILE A 25 5.36 14.29 5.88
N SER A 26 5.76 13.76 7.03
CA SER A 26 7.10 13.27 7.32
C SER A 26 7.31 11.81 6.88
N PRO A 27 8.57 11.33 6.79
CA PRO A 27 8.86 9.93 6.45
C PRO A 27 8.22 8.93 7.41
N THR A 28 8.19 9.24 8.72
CA THR A 28 7.61 8.35 9.74
C THR A 28 6.10 8.24 9.56
N GLU A 29 5.42 9.36 9.39
CA GLU A 29 3.98 9.41 9.13
C GLU A 29 3.61 8.68 7.83
N PHE A 30 4.40 8.88 6.77
CA PHE A 30 4.20 8.19 5.50
C PHE A 30 4.42 6.68 5.65
N ALA A 31 5.43 6.24 6.40
CA ALA A 31 5.63 4.83 6.73
C ALA A 31 4.44 4.25 7.51
N THR A 32 3.86 5.00 8.45
CA THR A 32 2.65 4.62 9.19
C THR A 32 1.45 4.42 8.25
N LEU A 33 1.25 5.32 7.27
CA LEU A 33 0.19 5.18 6.26
C LEU A 33 0.31 3.85 5.51
N LEU A 34 1.53 3.52 5.07
CA LEU A 34 1.83 2.30 4.34
C LEU A 34 1.85 1.04 5.22
N GLY A 35 1.85 1.19 6.55
CA GLY A 35 1.99 0.06 7.48
C GLY A 35 3.35 -0.62 7.42
N ILE A 36 4.40 0.12 7.08
CA ILE A 36 5.78 -0.39 7.01
C ILE A 36 6.68 0.29 8.05
N THR A 37 7.85 -0.28 8.30
CA THR A 37 8.85 0.35 9.18
C THR A 37 9.51 1.55 8.47
N THR A 38 9.97 2.54 9.24
CA THR A 38 10.68 3.71 8.68
C THR A 38 11.96 3.31 7.93
N ASN A 39 12.63 2.22 8.33
CA ASN A 39 13.79 1.72 7.59
C ASN A 39 13.40 1.17 6.21
N ALA A 40 12.33 0.36 6.14
CA ALA A 40 11.80 -0.10 4.87
C ALA A 40 11.34 1.07 3.98
N PHE A 41 10.79 2.12 4.59
CA PHE A 41 10.44 3.35 3.88
C PHE A 41 11.66 3.99 3.21
N TYR A 42 12.77 4.23 3.93
CA TYR A 42 13.96 4.84 3.31
C TYR A 42 14.57 4.00 2.19
N GLN A 43 14.53 2.67 2.31
CA GLN A 43 15.00 1.77 1.24
C GLN A 43 14.16 1.91 -0.04
N ARG A 44 12.84 2.10 0.09
CA ARG A 44 11.92 2.31 -1.03
C ARG A 44 11.99 3.73 -1.59
N ASP A 45 12.17 4.73 -0.73
CA ASP A 45 12.35 6.13 -1.14
C ASP A 45 13.63 6.30 -1.98
N GLY A 46 14.71 5.61 -1.61
CA GLY A 46 15.96 5.57 -2.37
C GLY A 46 15.81 4.96 -3.77
N ARG A 47 14.77 4.15 -4.00
CA ARG A 47 14.44 3.56 -5.31
C ARG A 47 13.48 4.41 -6.15
N GLY A 48 12.98 5.52 -5.60
CA GLY A 48 12.04 6.39 -6.29
C GLY A 48 10.62 5.83 -6.41
N GLU A 49 10.20 4.94 -5.50
CA GLU A 49 8.86 4.32 -5.51
C GLU A 49 7.73 5.28 -5.06
N PHE A 50 8.08 6.44 -4.53
CA PHE A 50 7.17 7.41 -3.90
C PHE A 50 6.99 8.66 -4.76
N PRO A 51 5.92 9.46 -4.53
CA PRO A 51 5.74 10.72 -5.23
C PRO A 51 6.89 11.68 -4.91
N ARG A 52 7.07 12.68 -5.79
CA ARG A 52 8.12 13.68 -5.63
C ARG A 52 7.91 14.47 -4.33
N ALA A 53 8.94 14.49 -3.47
CA ALA A 53 8.93 15.30 -2.28
C ALA A 53 8.96 16.81 -2.62
N VAL A 54 8.17 17.61 -1.90
CA VAL A 54 8.17 19.07 -2.03
C VAL A 54 9.36 19.71 -1.31
N ILE A 55 9.84 19.07 -0.25
CA ILE A 55 11.05 19.46 0.47
C ILE A 55 11.98 18.27 0.45
N ARG A 56 13.23 18.48 0.00
CA ARG A 56 14.33 17.52 0.13
C ARG A 56 15.64 18.30 0.32
N LYS A 57 15.84 18.85 1.53
CA LYS A 57 17.01 19.67 1.91
C LYS A 57 17.41 19.39 3.34
N ASN A 58 18.70 19.49 3.67
CA ASN A 58 19.21 19.41 5.05
C ASN A 58 18.71 18.19 5.84
N ARG A 59 18.71 16.99 5.22
CA ARG A 59 18.18 15.74 5.79
C ARG A 59 16.68 15.78 6.15
N CYS A 60 15.96 16.79 5.68
CA CYS A 60 14.51 16.93 5.83
C CYS A 60 13.84 16.60 4.49
N VAL A 61 12.94 15.63 4.52
CA VAL A 61 12.10 15.24 3.38
C VAL A 61 10.64 15.39 3.77
N ARG A 62 9.84 16.06 2.95
CA ARG A 62 8.39 16.25 3.15
C ARG A 62 7.61 16.13 1.85
N TRP A 63 6.41 15.60 1.95
CA TRP A 63 5.42 15.50 0.87
C TRP A 63 4.17 16.28 1.26
N ARG A 64 3.42 16.81 0.29
CA ARG A 64 2.08 17.33 0.59
C ARG A 64 1.11 16.17 0.69
N ALA A 65 0.09 16.32 1.54
CA ALA A 65 -0.97 15.34 1.69
C ALA A 65 -1.67 15.06 0.36
N VAL A 66 -1.88 16.07 -0.49
CA VAL A 66 -2.47 15.89 -1.83
C VAL A 66 -1.65 14.97 -2.73
N ASP A 67 -0.33 15.19 -2.84
CA ASP A 67 0.54 14.40 -3.71
C ASP A 67 0.57 12.92 -3.25
N VAL A 68 0.54 12.69 -1.93
CA VAL A 68 0.47 11.35 -1.34
C VAL A 68 -0.87 10.68 -1.64
N ARG A 69 -1.99 11.40 -1.55
CA ARG A 69 -3.32 10.86 -1.87
C ARG A 69 -3.46 10.47 -3.33
N GLU A 70 -3.04 11.35 -4.24
CA GLU A 70 -3.07 11.08 -5.68
C GLU A 70 -2.24 9.85 -6.02
N TRP A 71 -1.04 9.75 -5.45
CA TRP A 71 -0.21 8.57 -5.62
C TRP A 71 -0.87 7.29 -5.08
N LEU A 72 -1.48 7.33 -3.88
CA LEU A 72 -2.22 6.17 -3.34
C LEU A 72 -3.35 5.73 -4.27
N GLN A 73 -4.05 6.67 -4.92
CA GLN A 73 -5.11 6.35 -5.89
C GLN A 73 -4.56 5.62 -7.12
N THR A 74 -3.32 5.89 -7.55
CA THR A 74 -2.68 5.15 -8.65
C THR A 74 -2.36 3.70 -8.31
N LEU A 75 -2.24 3.36 -7.02
CA LEU A 75 -1.96 2.00 -6.57
C LEU A 75 -3.22 1.13 -6.55
N VAL A 76 -4.41 1.73 -6.46
CA VAL A 76 -5.67 1.00 -6.53
C VAL A 76 -5.87 0.55 -7.97
N PRO A 77 -5.89 -0.76 -8.26
CA PRO A 77 -6.25 -1.23 -9.58
C PRO A 77 -7.62 -0.64 -9.90
N GLN A 78 -7.70 0.21 -10.92
CA GLN A 78 -8.97 0.70 -11.42
C GLN A 78 -9.70 -0.53 -11.95
N GLU A 79 -10.57 -1.10 -11.13
CA GLU A 79 -11.36 -2.27 -11.51
C GLU A 79 -12.14 -1.84 -12.75
N PRO A 80 -11.85 -2.40 -13.94
CA PRO A 80 -12.58 -2.02 -15.13
C PRO A 80 -14.04 -2.34 -14.84
N ALA A 81 -14.90 -1.33 -15.01
CA ALA A 81 -16.34 -1.36 -14.74
C ALA A 81 -16.87 -2.80 -14.82
N ARG A 82 -17.20 -3.34 -13.64
CA ARG A 82 -17.82 -4.63 -13.38
C ARG A 82 -18.25 -5.31 -14.67
N ARG A 83 -17.44 -6.24 -15.21
CA ARG A 83 -17.94 -7.10 -16.28
C ARG A 83 -19.15 -7.81 -15.70
N ASP A 84 -20.32 -7.59 -16.29
CA ASP A 84 -21.49 -8.41 -16.01
C ASP A 84 -21.08 -9.85 -16.27
N VAL A 85 -20.76 -10.58 -15.20
CA VAL A 85 -20.53 -12.02 -15.28
C VAL A 85 -21.93 -12.58 -15.48
N PRO A 86 -22.29 -13.14 -16.66
CA PRO A 86 -23.54 -13.87 -16.77
C PRO A 86 -23.49 -14.97 -15.71
N ALA A 87 -24.57 -15.07 -14.92
CA ALA A 87 -24.67 -15.94 -13.75
C ALA A 87 -24.02 -17.30 -14.06
N ALA A 88 -22.86 -17.54 -13.44
CA ALA A 88 -22.12 -18.77 -13.67
C ALA A 88 -22.99 -19.95 -13.20
N ASP A 89 -23.26 -20.90 -14.10
CA ASP A 89 -23.86 -22.18 -13.74
C ASP A 89 -23.01 -22.85 -12.65
N PHE A 90 -23.52 -22.84 -11.42
CA PHE A 90 -22.89 -23.47 -10.26
C PHE A 90 -22.73 -25.00 -10.38
N ASN A 91 -23.22 -25.58 -11.48
CA ASN A 91 -23.23 -27.01 -11.75
C ASN A 91 -22.09 -27.47 -12.70
N ALA A 92 -21.18 -26.58 -13.09
CA ALA A 92 -20.04 -26.99 -13.92
C ALA A 92 -19.05 -27.85 -13.11
N PRO A 93 -18.68 -29.06 -13.60
CA PRO A 93 -17.70 -29.90 -12.91
C PRO A 93 -16.34 -29.20 -12.87
N ARG A 94 -15.79 -29.05 -11.66
CA ARG A 94 -14.45 -28.48 -11.45
C ARG A 94 -13.41 -29.40 -12.12
N ARG A 95 -12.92 -29.00 -13.30
CA ARG A 95 -11.80 -29.68 -13.96
C ARG A 95 -10.54 -29.49 -13.12
N GLY A 96 -10.15 -30.53 -12.38
CA GLY A 96 -8.90 -30.56 -11.63
C GLY A 96 -7.69 -30.43 -12.55
N ARG A 97 -6.61 -29.83 -12.04
CA ARG A 97 -5.32 -29.76 -12.72
C ARG A 97 -4.73 -31.18 -12.84
N PRO A 98 -4.33 -31.64 -14.05
CA PRO A 98 -3.66 -32.93 -14.19
C PRO A 98 -2.39 -32.98 -13.33
N ARG A 99 -2.22 -34.01 -12.51
CA ARG A 99 -0.95 -34.27 -11.82
C ARG A 99 0.06 -34.80 -12.84
N LYS A 100 1.25 -34.21 -12.88
CA LYS A 100 2.38 -34.73 -13.66
C LYS A 100 2.76 -36.08 -13.05
N SER A 101 2.69 -37.16 -13.82
CA SER A 101 3.17 -38.47 -13.41
C SER A 101 4.68 -38.38 -13.13
N ILE A 102 5.09 -38.99 -12.01
CA ILE A 102 6.50 -39.22 -11.71
C ILE A 102 6.90 -40.48 -12.47
N ASP A 103 7.81 -40.36 -13.42
CA ASP A 103 8.46 -41.52 -14.03
C ASP A 103 9.52 -42.02 -13.06
N VAL A 104 9.28 -43.19 -12.49
CA VAL A 104 10.26 -43.92 -11.68
C VAL A 104 11.29 -44.52 -12.65
N ILE A 105 12.52 -44.02 -12.61
CA ILE A 105 13.66 -44.63 -13.30
C ILE A 105 14.21 -45.74 -12.40
N ALA A 106 14.49 -46.88 -13.04
CA ALA A 106 14.82 -48.19 -12.48
C ALA A 106 15.97 -48.23 -11.46
#